data_AF-A0A954TM12-F1
#
_entry.id   AF-A0A954TM12-F1
#
_cell.length_a   1.000
_cell.length_b   1.000
_cell.length_c   1.000
_cell.angle_alpha   90.00
_cell.angle_beta   90.00
_cell.angle_gamma   90.00
#
_symmetry.space_group_name_H-M   'P 1'
#
loop_
_entity.id
_entity.type
_entity.pdbx_description
1 polymer ?
#
loop_
_entity_poly.entity_id
_entity_poly.type
_entity_poly.pdbx_seq_one_letter_code
_entity_poly.pdbx_strand_id
1 'polypeptide(L)'
;MKKSAKENEFLGRFHHPSPGDTVMAKYFVQSGTLRTIVQADSPRKAALWAVHQAMQQVLPVEDPQAATVLSKTETAAERGICVMDEIVRVSQLGFGAADTKTLSTMAAVREWNEMFSALDRLQRMLEEGIAA
;
A
#
# COMPACT_ATOMS: atom_id res chain seq x y z
N MET A 1 15.51 -30.97 -5.33
CA MET A 1 15.16 -29.55 -5.51
C MET A 1 14.37 -29.09 -4.30
N LYS A 2 14.95 -28.17 -3.53
CA LYS A 2 14.46 -27.70 -2.23
C LYS A 2 13.69 -26.40 -2.41
N LYS A 3 12.58 -26.29 -1.67
CA LYS A 3 11.88 -25.08 -1.21
C LYS A 3 11.34 -24.12 -2.28
N SER A 4 10.04 -24.20 -2.54
CA SER A 4 9.20 -23.00 -2.59
C SER A 4 7.76 -23.37 -2.23
N ALA A 5 7.47 -23.37 -0.93
CA ALA A 5 6.12 -23.55 -0.40
C ALA A 5 5.83 -22.61 0.79
N LYS A 6 6.73 -21.64 1.05
CA LYS A 6 6.61 -20.69 2.18
C LYS A 6 6.27 -19.26 1.75
N GLU A 7 6.15 -18.98 0.45
CA GLU A 7 5.90 -17.63 -0.05
C GLU A 7 4.42 -17.23 -0.06
N ASN A 8 3.51 -18.18 0.23
CA ASN A 8 2.06 -17.93 0.29
C ASN A 8 1.51 -17.83 1.72
N GLU A 9 2.32 -17.99 2.76
CA GLU A 9 1.87 -17.91 4.16
C GLU A 9 1.88 -16.48 4.75
N PHE A 10 2.51 -15.51 4.07
CA PHE A 10 2.56 -14.12 4.56
C PHE A 10 1.33 -13.28 4.17
N LEU A 11 0.49 -13.77 3.24
CA LEU A 11 -0.73 -13.08 2.79
C LEU A 11 -1.98 -13.39 3.66
N GLY A 12 -1.85 -14.18 4.73
CA GLY A 12 -2.99 -14.82 5.41
C GLY A 12 -3.39 -14.30 6.79
N ARG A 13 -2.77 -13.23 7.31
CA ARG A 13 -3.20 -12.63 8.58
C ARG A 13 -3.82 -11.27 8.30
N PHE A 14 -5.12 -11.23 7.99
CA PHE A 14 -6.12 -10.41 8.69
C PHE A 14 -7.53 -10.76 8.15
N HIS A 15 -8.43 -10.98 9.11
CA HIS A 15 -9.89 -11.06 9.04
C HIS A 15 -10.57 -12.34 8.51
N HIS A 16 -11.26 -13.03 9.44
CA HIS A 16 -12.33 -13.97 9.14
C HIS A 16 -13.55 -13.18 8.65
N PRO A 17 -14.18 -13.53 7.51
CA PRO A 17 -15.34 -12.80 7.06
C PRO A 17 -16.60 -13.18 7.86
N SER A 18 -17.31 -12.16 8.34
CA SER A 18 -18.60 -12.25 9.04
C SER A 18 -19.74 -12.16 8.01
N PRO A 19 -20.91 -12.80 8.21
CA PRO A 19 -21.98 -12.77 7.22
C PRO A 19 -22.62 -11.38 7.15
N GLY A 20 -22.09 -10.57 6.23
CA GLY A 20 -22.33 -9.13 6.06
C GLY A 20 -21.25 -8.46 5.20
N ASP A 21 -20.13 -9.16 4.94
CA ASP A 21 -19.02 -8.62 4.17
C ASP A 21 -19.38 -8.39 2.71
N THR A 22 -19.42 -7.11 2.35
CA THR A 22 -19.25 -6.67 0.98
C THR A 22 -17.95 -7.28 0.46
N VAL A 23 -18.03 -8.15 -0.53
CA VAL A 23 -16.86 -8.81 -1.12
C VAL A 23 -15.98 -7.73 -1.74
N MET A 24 -14.93 -7.31 -1.03
CA MET A 24 -13.98 -6.34 -1.55
C MET A 24 -13.33 -6.89 -2.81
N ALA A 25 -13.38 -6.10 -3.89
CA ALA A 25 -12.86 -6.53 -5.17
C ALA A 25 -11.33 -6.56 -5.14
N LYS A 26 -10.76 -7.55 -5.80
CA LYS A 26 -9.32 -7.65 -6.04
C LYS A 26 -8.94 -6.73 -7.20
N TYR A 27 -7.90 -5.92 -7.00
CA TYR A 27 -7.36 -5.02 -8.01
C TYR A 27 -5.88 -5.27 -8.22
N PHE A 28 -5.49 -5.37 -9.49
CA PHE A 28 -4.12 -5.39 -9.96
C PHE A 28 -3.69 -3.95 -10.24
N VAL A 29 -2.68 -3.48 -9.51
CA VAL A 29 -2.19 -2.10 -9.59
C VAL A 29 -0.75 -2.10 -10.09
N GLN A 30 -0.47 -1.28 -11.10
CA GLN A 30 0.86 -1.13 -11.67
C GLN A 30 1.21 0.33 -11.96
N SER A 31 2.48 0.69 -11.75
CA SER A 31 3.04 2.01 -12.05
C SER A 31 4.57 1.93 -12.08
N GLY A 32 5.21 2.23 -13.20
CA GLY A 32 6.67 2.09 -13.34
C GLY A 32 7.15 0.67 -13.03
N THR A 33 7.95 0.51 -11.96
CA THR A 33 8.40 -0.80 -11.47
C THR A 33 7.44 -1.43 -10.44
N LEU A 34 6.46 -0.68 -9.93
CA LEU A 34 5.45 -1.18 -9.00
C LEU A 34 4.51 -2.17 -9.70
N ARG A 35 4.34 -3.34 -9.09
CA ARG A 35 3.26 -4.30 -9.38
C ARG A 35 2.76 -4.88 -8.08
N THR A 36 1.50 -4.63 -7.74
CA THR A 36 0.89 -5.09 -6.49
C THR A 36 -0.55 -5.51 -6.72
N ILE A 37 -1.07 -6.30 -5.79
CA ILE A 37 -2.47 -6.71 -5.78
C ILE A 37 -3.07 -6.28 -4.46
N VAL A 38 -4.20 -5.58 -4.53
CA VAL A 38 -4.85 -4.95 -3.38
C VAL A 38 -6.33 -5.29 -3.37
N GLN A 39 -6.91 -5.46 -2.19
CA GLN A 39 -8.35 -5.55 -2.02
C GLN A 39 -8.88 -4.17 -1.66
N ALA A 40 -9.89 -3.72 -2.38
CA ALA A 40 -10.50 -2.41 -2.16
C ALA A 40 -11.95 -2.38 -2.66
N ASP A 41 -12.70 -1.38 -2.20
CA ASP A 41 -14.07 -1.14 -2.71
C ASP A 41 -14.07 -0.46 -4.08
N SER A 42 -12.96 0.19 -4.46
CA SER A 42 -12.90 0.94 -5.70
C SER A 42 -11.49 0.99 -6.29
N PRO A 43 -11.37 1.20 -7.62
CA PRO A 43 -10.08 1.37 -8.29
C PRO A 43 -9.26 2.54 -7.73
N ARG A 44 -9.96 3.59 -7.26
CA ARG A 44 -9.34 4.77 -6.66
C ARG A 44 -8.70 4.42 -5.32
N LYS A 45 -9.42 3.73 -4.42
CA LYS A 45 -8.88 3.25 -3.15
C LYS A 45 -7.70 2.30 -3.35
N ALA A 46 -7.77 1.42 -4.37
CA ALA A 46 -6.66 0.56 -4.76
C ALA A 46 -5.40 1.35 -5.16
N ALA A 47 -5.55 2.43 -5.92
CA ALA A 47 -4.42 3.30 -6.30
C ALA A 47 -3.80 4.02 -5.08
N LEU A 48 -4.63 4.51 -4.14
CA LEU A 48 -4.16 5.16 -2.92
C LEU A 48 -3.36 4.19 -2.03
N TRP A 49 -3.80 2.94 -1.94
CA TRP A 49 -3.06 1.91 -1.22
C TRP A 49 -1.70 1.61 -1.87
N ALA A 50 -1.64 1.56 -3.20
CA ALA A 50 -0.39 1.37 -3.92
C ALA A 50 0.60 2.53 -3.70
N VAL A 51 0.11 3.78 -3.68
CA VAL A 51 0.92 4.96 -3.31
C VAL A 51 1.44 4.86 -1.88
N HIS A 52 0.57 4.49 -0.93
CA HIS A 52 0.98 4.27 0.45
C HIS A 52 2.11 3.22 0.53
N GLN A 53 1.97 2.08 -0.16
CA GLN A 53 3.01 1.04 -0.17
C GLN A 53 4.35 1.56 -0.71
N ALA A 54 4.33 2.36 -1.78
CA ALA A 54 5.55 2.97 -2.32
C ALA A 54 6.18 3.97 -1.34
N MET A 55 5.37 4.78 -0.64
CA MET A 55 5.86 5.77 0.32
C MET A 55 6.41 5.16 1.61
N GLN A 56 5.98 3.96 2.01
CA GLN A 56 6.56 3.25 3.15
C GLN A 56 8.04 2.89 2.94
N GLN A 57 8.54 2.94 1.69
CA GLN A 57 9.95 2.70 1.40
C GLN A 57 10.86 3.88 1.81
N VAL A 58 10.31 5.09 1.91
CA VAL A 58 11.06 6.32 2.23
C VAL A 58 10.90 6.76 3.68
N LEU A 59 9.99 6.15 4.44
CA LEU A 59 9.84 6.46 5.86
C LEU A 59 10.89 5.71 6.70
N PRO A 60 11.49 6.36 7.71
CA PRO A 60 12.31 5.66 8.69
C PRO A 60 11.40 4.66 9.40
N VAL A 61 11.66 3.37 9.21
CA VAL A 61 11.02 2.33 10.04
C VAL A 61 11.54 2.55 11.46
N GLU A 62 10.69 3.03 12.36
CA GLU A 62 10.91 2.95 13.81
C GLU A 62 10.71 1.50 14.23
N ASP A 63 11.66 0.64 13.85
CA ASP A 63 11.77 -0.68 14.43
C ASP A 63 12.78 -0.58 15.58
N PRO A 64 12.35 -0.76 16.84
CA PRO A 64 13.27 -0.77 17.98
C PRO A 64 14.33 -1.91 17.90
N GLN A 65 14.21 -2.85 16.95
CA GLN A 65 15.24 -3.83 16.60
C GLN A 65 16.03 -3.55 15.30
N ALA A 66 15.58 -2.66 14.40
CA ALA A 66 16.26 -2.40 13.12
C ALA A 66 17.20 -1.18 13.12
N ALA A 67 17.84 -0.90 14.27
CA ALA A 67 18.82 0.18 14.39
C ALA A 67 20.15 -0.08 13.64
N THR A 68 20.27 -1.15 12.85
CA THR A 68 21.47 -1.41 12.04
C THR A 68 21.24 -1.01 10.58
N VAL A 69 22.14 -0.18 10.04
CA VAL A 69 22.15 0.28 8.63
C VAL A 69 22.05 -0.90 7.65
N LEU A 70 22.58 -2.06 8.03
CA LEU A 70 22.49 -3.33 7.30
C LEU A 70 21.04 -3.79 7.06
N SER A 71 20.16 -3.70 8.06
CA SER A 71 18.77 -4.14 7.94
C SER A 71 17.96 -3.31 6.94
N LYS A 72 18.23 -1.99 6.86
CA LYS A 72 17.60 -1.12 5.85
C LYS A 72 18.08 -1.43 4.43
N THR A 73 19.36 -1.70 4.25
CA THR A 73 19.93 -2.09 2.95
C THR A 73 19.44 -3.46 2.51
N GLU A 74 19.32 -4.41 3.44
CA GLU A 74 18.78 -5.75 3.19
C GLU A 74 17.28 -5.69 2.86
N THR A 75 16.50 -4.88 3.58
CA THR A 75 15.08 -4.67 3.28
C THR A 75 14.86 -3.97 1.93
N ALA A 76 15.71 -3.01 1.55
CA ALA A 76 15.67 -2.36 0.24
C ALA A 76 16.13 -3.28 -0.90
N ALA A 77 17.10 -4.17 -0.63
CA ALA A 77 17.57 -5.18 -1.58
C ALA A 77 16.56 -6.33 -1.75
N GLU A 78 15.84 -6.72 -0.70
CA GLU A 78 14.79 -7.75 -0.72
C GLU A 78 13.47 -7.24 -1.30
N ARG A 79 13.08 -6.00 -0.99
CA ARG A 79 11.80 -5.40 -1.48
C ARG A 79 11.94 -4.67 -2.81
N GLY A 80 13.15 -4.30 -3.20
CA GLY A 80 13.42 -3.46 -4.36
C GLY A 80 12.92 -2.02 -4.18
N ILE A 81 13.65 -1.04 -4.74
CA ILE A 81 13.15 0.33 -4.83
C ILE A 81 12.00 0.33 -5.83
N CYS A 82 10.81 0.70 -5.35
CA CYS A 82 9.63 0.87 -6.18
C CYS A 82 9.67 2.28 -6.77
N VAL A 83 9.79 2.35 -8.09
CA VAL A 83 9.70 3.60 -8.84
C VAL A 83 8.31 3.65 -9.47
N MET A 84 7.49 4.59 -9.02
CA MET A 84 6.22 4.89 -9.67
C MET A 84 6.46 5.78 -10.89
N ASP A 85 5.77 5.50 -11.99
CA ASP A 85 5.71 6.39 -13.15
C ASP A 85 4.62 7.46 -12.96
N GLU A 86 4.36 8.26 -13.98
CA GLU A 86 3.35 9.33 -13.91
C GLU A 86 1.90 8.82 -13.77
N ILE A 87 1.65 7.53 -14.07
CA ILE A 87 0.30 6.96 -14.21
C ILE A 87 0.16 5.63 -13.47
N VAL A 88 -0.70 5.62 -12.45
CA VAL A 88 -1.18 4.40 -11.82
C VAL A 88 -2.25 3.75 -12.69
N ARG A 89 -2.05 2.49 -13.03
CA ARG A 89 -2.97 1.65 -13.80
C ARG A 89 -3.59 0.61 -12.88
N VAL A 90 -4.92 0.52 -12.89
CA VAL A 90 -5.70 -0.35 -12.01
C VAL A 90 -6.69 -1.17 -12.81
N SER A 91 -6.71 -2.48 -12.61
CA SER A 91 -7.63 -3.41 -13.29
C SER A 91 -8.15 -4.47 -12.31
N GLN A 92 -9.34 -5.00 -12.53
CA GLN A 92 -9.85 -6.17 -11.80
C GLN A 92 -9.44 -7.49 -12.47
N LEU A 93 -9.16 -7.45 -13.77
CA LEU A 93 -8.90 -8.63 -14.60
C LEU A 93 -7.42 -9.03 -14.63
N GLY A 94 -6.49 -8.08 -14.47
CA GLY A 94 -5.07 -8.36 -14.46
C GLY A 94 -4.19 -7.19 -14.89
N PHE A 95 -2.87 -7.38 -14.83
CA PHE A 95 -1.92 -6.39 -15.30
C PHE A 95 -2.03 -6.18 -16.83
N GLY A 96 -2.15 -4.92 -17.27
CA GLY A 96 -2.24 -4.58 -18.70
C GLY A 96 -3.56 -4.96 -19.37
N ALA A 97 -4.59 -5.33 -18.61
CA ALA A 97 -5.89 -5.71 -19.15
C ALA A 97 -6.66 -4.51 -19.75
N ALA A 98 -7.63 -4.81 -20.61
CA ALA A 98 -8.41 -3.79 -21.32
C ALA A 98 -9.32 -2.94 -20.40
N ASP A 99 -9.69 -3.44 -19.22
CA ASP A 99 -10.47 -2.70 -18.21
C ASP A 99 -9.63 -1.72 -17.39
N THR A 100 -8.34 -1.55 -17.74
CA THR A 100 -7.41 -0.70 -17.00
C THR A 100 -7.95 0.73 -16.89
N LYS A 101 -8.14 1.16 -15.64
CA LYS A 101 -8.37 2.56 -15.29
C LYS A 101 -7.05 3.22 -14.95
N THR A 102 -6.86 4.44 -15.44
CA THR A 102 -5.64 5.23 -15.23
C THR A 102 -5.91 6.37 -14.27
N LEU A 103 -4.99 6.58 -13.31
CA LEU A 103 -4.98 7.70 -12.40
C LEU A 103 -3.61 8.37 -12.46
N SER A 104 -3.56 9.70 -12.39
CA SER A 104 -2.28 10.40 -12.21
C SER A 104 -1.67 10.03 -10.88
N THR A 105 -0.42 9.58 -10.88
CA THR A 105 0.32 9.26 -9.66
C THR A 105 0.37 10.47 -8.72
N MET A 106 0.63 11.66 -9.26
CA MET A 106 0.63 12.89 -8.46
C MET A 106 -0.74 13.28 -7.91
N ALA A 107 -1.83 12.95 -8.61
CA ALA A 107 -3.18 13.14 -8.06
C ALA A 107 -3.43 12.17 -6.89
N ALA A 108 -3.06 10.90 -7.03
CA ALA A 108 -3.18 9.90 -5.97
C ALA A 108 -2.30 10.22 -4.76
N VAL A 109 -1.08 10.73 -4.98
CA VAL A 109 -0.18 11.20 -3.91
C VAL A 109 -0.77 12.37 -3.15
N ARG A 110 -1.36 13.35 -3.83
CA ARG A 110 -2.02 14.49 -3.18
C ARG A 110 -3.19 14.04 -2.32
N GLU A 111 -4.07 13.20 -2.87
CA GLU A 111 -5.20 12.65 -2.11
C GLU A 111 -4.76 11.82 -0.91
N TRP A 112 -3.70 11.01 -1.07
CA TRP A 112 -3.10 10.30 0.06
C TRP A 112 -2.59 11.26 1.14
N ASN A 113 -1.91 12.33 0.76
CA ASN A 113 -1.40 13.33 1.68
C ASN A 113 -2.53 14.08 2.41
N GLU A 114 -3.62 14.41 1.72
CA GLU A 114 -4.81 15.02 2.31
C GLU A 114 -5.44 14.11 3.37
N MET A 115 -5.55 12.80 3.12
CA MET A 115 -6.05 11.83 4.10
C MET A 115 -5.12 11.73 5.31
N PHE A 116 -3.81 11.66 5.08
CA PHE A 116 -2.83 11.60 6.17
C PHE A 116 -2.86 12.87 7.04
N SER A 117 -2.93 14.04 6.41
CA SER A 117 -3.05 15.33 7.10
C SER A 117 -4.36 15.44 7.88
N ALA A 118 -5.46 14.88 7.36
CA ALA A 118 -6.73 14.82 8.08
C ALA A 118 -6.63 13.92 9.33
N LEU A 119 -5.94 12.78 9.23
CA LEU A 119 -5.68 11.89 10.37
C LEU A 119 -4.81 12.58 11.44
N ASP A 120 -3.73 13.25 11.04
CA ASP A 120 -2.86 14.03 11.94
C ASP A 120 -3.67 15.09 12.71
N ARG A 121 -4.53 15.82 12.00
CA ARG A 121 -5.42 16.81 12.63
C ARG A 121 -6.36 16.18 13.66
N LEU A 122 -6.95 15.02 13.36
CA LEU A 122 -7.83 14.31 14.29
C LEU A 122 -7.06 13.82 15.52
N GLN A 123 -5.85 13.29 15.33
CA GLN A 123 -4.99 12.87 16.43
C GLN A 123 -4.67 14.03 17.37
N ARG A 124 -4.27 15.18 16.82
CA ARG A 124 -3.99 16.38 17.62
C ARG A 124 -5.19 16.87 18.41
N MET A 125 -6.38 16.85 17.80
CA MET A 125 -7.61 17.21 18.50
C MET A 125 -7.94 16.26 19.66
N LEU A 126 -7.65 14.96 19.52
CA LEU A 126 -7.81 14.00 20.61
C LEU A 126 -6.81 14.25 21.72
N GLU A 127 -5.54 14.49 21.39
CA GLU A 127 -4.49 14.78 22.38
C GLU A 127 -4.77 16.07 23.16
N GLU A 128 -5.19 17.14 22.47
CA GLU A 128 -5.55 18.43 23.07
C GLU A 128 -6.85 18.34 23.89
N GLY A 129 -7.84 17.56 23.44
CA GLY A 129 -9.11 17.35 24.14
C GLY A 129 -9.04 16.41 25.35
N ILE A 130 -8.05 15.51 25.40
CA ILE A 130 -7.75 14.66 26.56
C ILE A 130 -6.94 15.42 27.62
N ALA A 131 -6.23 16.49 27.23
CA ALA A 131 -5.44 17.34 28.11
C ALA A 131 -6.24 18.48 28.79
N ALA A 132 -7.55 18.58 28.53
CA ALA A 132 -8.47 19.58 29.09
C ALA A 132 -9.45 18.95 30.09
#